data_AF-A0A933KSR8-F1
#
_entry.id   AF-A0A933KSR8-F1
#
_cell.length_a   1.000
_cell.length_b   1.000
_cell.length_c   1.000
_cell.angle_alpha   90.00
_cell.angle_beta   90.00
_cell.angle_gamma   90.00
#
_symmetry.space_group_name_H-M   'P 1'
#
loop_
_entity.id
_entity.type
_entity.pdbx_description
1 polymer ?
#
loop_
_entity_poly.entity_id
_entity_poly.type
_entity_poly.pdbx_seq_one_letter_code
_entity_poly.pdbx_strand_id
1 'polypeptide(L)'
;MLCVHDVEGWMSFDQAERLYRVAAGAPAGGTIVEIGSFRGRSTIVLGSAAPVDVAIIAIDPHAGNDRGPGEYNGFERAAATDHDVFKANIAAAGLTSRVRHVRAFSSDAHHEVPGDLSVLYIDGAHRYSPARTDIREWGRRVAPGGTMLIHDSFSSVGVTFAIMRELMLGRTFRFVGRSRSLAEYRADLRPTTGGRAANAFRQLLQLGWFSKNLLIKVLLSLKLGKVLHKATGRQPEWPY
;
A
#
# COMPACT_ATOMS: atom_id res chain seq x y z
N MET A 1 -20.38 -8.17 0.72
CA MET A 1 -20.09 -6.73 0.31
C MET A 1 -19.19 -6.06 1.35
N LEU A 2 -17.80 -6.14 1.14
CA LEU A 2 -16.74 -5.57 2.00
C LEU A 2 -17.17 -4.19 2.55
N CYS A 3 -17.87 -4.13 3.73
CA CYS A 3 -18.49 -2.96 4.40
C CYS A 3 -17.39 -2.10 5.06
N VAL A 4 -16.44 -1.47 4.23
CA VAL A 4 -15.51 -0.52 4.92
C VAL A 4 -15.84 0.89 4.43
N HIS A 5 -17.09 1.11 3.90
CA HIS A 5 -17.44 2.43 3.32
C HIS A 5 -17.45 3.51 4.39
N ASP A 6 -17.59 3.11 5.65
CA ASP A 6 -17.74 4.17 6.67
C ASP A 6 -16.43 4.39 7.42
N VAL A 7 -15.38 3.68 6.95
CA VAL A 7 -14.10 3.88 7.68
C VAL A 7 -13.24 4.85 6.85
N GLU A 8 -12.92 5.93 7.43
CA GLU A 8 -12.10 6.92 6.70
C GLU A 8 -10.76 6.32 6.25
N GLY A 9 -10.33 6.63 5.06
CA GLY A 9 -9.08 6.14 4.43
C GLY A 9 -9.14 6.29 2.91
N TRP A 10 -7.92 6.18 2.36
CA TRP A 10 -7.85 6.39 0.90
C TRP A 10 -7.65 5.04 0.20
N MET A 11 -8.74 4.53 -0.27
CA MET A 11 -8.69 3.24 -0.99
C MET A 11 -10.00 3.07 -1.77
N SER A 12 -9.88 2.89 -3.03
CA SER A 12 -11.08 2.66 -3.87
C SER A 12 -11.60 1.22 -3.73
N PHE A 13 -12.75 1.03 -4.21
CA PHE A 13 -13.35 -0.32 -4.10
C PHE A 13 -12.51 -1.36 -4.84
N ASP A 14 -12.10 -1.06 -6.10
CA ASP A 14 -11.31 -2.07 -6.86
C ASP A 14 -9.99 -2.39 -6.16
N GLN A 15 -9.42 -1.33 -5.45
CA GLN A 15 -8.18 -1.63 -4.70
C GLN A 15 -8.48 -2.52 -3.48
N ALA A 16 -9.65 -2.26 -2.88
CA ALA A 16 -10.01 -3.12 -1.74
C ALA A 16 -10.25 -4.56 -2.20
N GLU A 17 -10.86 -4.69 -3.34
CA GLU A 17 -11.12 -6.06 -3.84
C GLU A 17 -9.80 -6.80 -4.09
N ARG A 18 -8.93 -6.05 -4.72
CA ARG A 18 -7.62 -6.71 -4.96
C ARG A 18 -6.95 -7.11 -3.64
N LEU A 19 -6.97 -6.23 -2.59
CA LEU A 19 -6.41 -6.59 -1.27
C LEU A 19 -7.15 -7.80 -0.67
N TYR A 20 -8.41 -7.72 -0.85
CA TYR A 20 -9.20 -8.83 -0.27
C TYR A 20 -8.80 -10.16 -0.92
N ARG A 21 -8.67 -10.18 -2.20
CA ARG A 21 -8.35 -11.44 -2.90
C ARG A 21 -6.98 -11.96 -2.47
N VAL A 22 -6.03 -11.05 -2.38
CA VAL A 22 -4.68 -11.50 -1.98
C VAL A 22 -4.68 -12.01 -0.54
N ALA A 23 -5.41 -11.31 0.29
CA ALA A 23 -5.45 -11.75 1.70
C ALA A 23 -6.17 -13.10 1.83
N ALA A 24 -7.21 -13.26 1.05
CA ALA A 24 -8.00 -14.52 1.14
C ALA A 24 -7.15 -15.71 0.68
N GLY A 25 -6.17 -15.42 -0.18
CA GLY A 25 -5.36 -16.53 -0.75
C GLY A 25 -4.11 -16.81 0.10
N ALA A 26 -3.96 -16.07 1.23
CA ALA A 26 -2.77 -16.35 2.07
C ALA A 26 -2.80 -17.77 2.63
N PRO A 27 -1.60 -18.47 2.59
CA PRO A 27 -1.57 -19.86 3.02
C PRO A 27 -1.82 -19.99 4.54
N ALA A 28 -2.41 -21.14 4.92
CA ALA A 28 -2.63 -21.39 6.36
C ALA A 28 -1.33 -21.23 7.16
N GLY A 29 -1.46 -20.54 8.26
CA GLY A 29 -0.28 -20.36 9.15
C GLY A 29 0.63 -19.23 8.64
N GLY A 30 0.23 -18.59 7.49
CA GLY A 30 1.06 -17.49 6.95
C GLY A 30 0.89 -16.19 7.76
N THR A 31 1.71 -15.23 7.35
CA THR A 31 1.66 -13.91 8.04
C THR A 31 1.47 -12.80 7.00
N ILE A 32 0.43 -11.94 7.36
CA ILE A 32 0.22 -10.73 6.55
C ILE A 32 0.65 -9.50 7.37
N VAL A 33 1.47 -8.69 6.62
CA VAL A 33 1.90 -7.47 7.34
C VAL A 33 1.47 -6.26 6.50
N GLU A 34 0.83 -5.35 7.27
CA GLU A 34 0.52 -4.03 6.67
C GLU A 34 1.38 -2.93 7.30
N ILE A 35 2.01 -2.11 6.36
CA ILE A 35 2.76 -0.91 6.82
C ILE A 35 1.95 0.33 6.43
N GLY A 36 1.59 1.09 7.53
CA GLY A 36 0.67 2.24 7.31
C GLY A 36 -0.80 1.82 7.44
N SER A 37 -1.38 2.07 8.67
CA SER A 37 -2.72 1.48 8.91
C SER A 37 -3.75 2.59 9.11
N PHE A 38 -3.25 3.83 9.30
CA PHE A 38 -4.11 4.99 9.55
C PHE A 38 -5.32 4.61 10.43
N ARG A 39 -6.51 4.66 9.83
CA ARG A 39 -7.68 4.42 10.72
C ARG A 39 -8.28 3.04 10.41
N GLY A 40 -7.58 2.17 9.64
CA GLY A 40 -7.85 0.72 9.72
C GLY A 40 -8.68 0.24 8.52
N ARG A 41 -8.92 1.16 7.56
CA ARG A 41 -9.79 0.71 6.45
C ARG A 41 -9.17 -0.49 5.72
N SER A 42 -7.93 -0.45 5.33
CA SER A 42 -7.32 -1.60 4.62
C SER A 42 -7.06 -2.78 5.56
N THR A 43 -6.77 -2.38 6.85
CA THR A 43 -6.53 -3.48 7.81
C THR A 43 -7.80 -4.34 7.97
N ILE A 44 -8.93 -3.71 7.95
CA ILE A 44 -10.18 -4.47 8.10
C ILE A 44 -10.38 -5.36 6.87
N VAL A 45 -10.04 -4.83 5.70
CA VAL A 45 -10.18 -5.68 4.50
C VAL A 45 -9.26 -6.90 4.61
N LEU A 46 -8.05 -6.65 4.99
CA LEU A 46 -7.11 -7.80 5.10
C LEU A 46 -7.60 -8.78 6.18
N GLY A 47 -8.00 -8.26 7.33
CA GLY A 47 -8.41 -9.12 8.48
C GLY A 47 -9.68 -9.90 8.17
N SER A 48 -10.53 -9.29 7.37
CA SER A 48 -11.82 -9.96 7.13
C SER A 48 -11.68 -11.06 6.08
N ALA A 49 -10.62 -10.96 5.28
CA ALA A 49 -10.53 -11.92 4.15
C ALA A 49 -9.58 -13.06 4.49
N ALA A 50 -8.62 -12.75 5.34
CA ALA A 50 -7.57 -13.76 5.56
C ALA A 50 -8.13 -14.97 6.32
N PRO A 51 -7.58 -16.18 6.04
CA PRO A 51 -7.99 -17.38 6.81
C PRO A 51 -7.70 -17.20 8.31
N VAL A 52 -8.39 -17.97 9.11
CA VAL A 52 -8.39 -17.76 10.58
C VAL A 52 -7.00 -18.02 11.15
N ASP A 53 -6.21 -18.87 10.56
CA ASP A 53 -4.89 -19.23 11.16
C ASP A 53 -3.77 -18.35 10.57
N VAL A 54 -4.15 -17.36 9.76
CA VAL A 54 -3.13 -16.40 9.25
C VAL A 54 -3.01 -15.22 10.21
N ALA A 55 -1.74 -14.97 10.55
CA ALA A 55 -1.51 -13.81 11.43
C ALA A 55 -1.58 -12.49 10.64
N ILE A 56 -2.23 -11.48 11.30
CA ILE A 56 -2.31 -10.14 10.65
C ILE A 56 -1.67 -9.11 11.59
N ILE A 57 -0.64 -8.48 10.98
CA ILE A 57 0.08 -7.51 11.81
C ILE A 57 0.03 -6.15 11.09
N ALA A 58 -0.62 -5.19 11.80
CA ALA A 58 -0.67 -3.81 11.26
C ALA A 58 0.35 -2.91 11.97
N ILE A 59 1.15 -2.27 11.14
CA ILE A 59 2.24 -1.44 11.73
C ILE A 59 1.96 0.02 11.36
N ASP A 60 1.86 0.82 12.37
CA ASP A 60 1.68 2.27 12.17
C ASP A 60 2.05 3.01 13.47
N PRO A 61 2.97 3.98 13.25
CA PRO A 61 3.36 4.70 14.48
C PRO A 61 2.25 5.63 14.98
N HIS A 62 1.33 5.94 14.06
CA HIS A 62 0.30 6.93 14.37
C HIS A 62 0.92 8.18 14.99
N ALA A 63 1.94 8.64 14.25
CA ALA A 63 2.73 9.79 14.76
C ALA A 63 2.29 11.07 14.05
N GLY A 64 1.23 10.97 13.14
CA GLY A 64 0.62 12.21 12.60
C GLY A 64 1.39 12.72 11.39
N ASN A 65 2.44 12.04 10.94
CA ASN A 65 3.17 12.48 9.74
C ASN A 65 2.83 11.56 8.56
N ASP A 66 2.95 12.22 7.32
CA ASP A 66 2.74 11.44 6.07
C ASP A 66 1.38 10.73 6.08
N ARG A 67 0.34 11.51 6.48
CA ARG A 67 -1.01 10.94 6.68
C ARG A 67 -1.74 10.82 5.32
N GLY A 68 -1.21 11.52 4.25
CA GLY A 68 -1.93 11.60 2.95
C GLY A 68 -1.41 12.79 2.13
N PRO A 69 -1.95 13.02 0.90
CA PRO A 69 -1.43 14.09 0.03
C PRO A 69 -1.41 15.45 0.75
N GLY A 70 -0.10 16.05 0.97
CA GLY A 70 0.02 17.45 1.46
C GLY A 70 0.13 17.50 2.99
N GLU A 71 0.22 16.22 3.67
CA GLU A 71 0.25 16.26 5.16
C GLU A 71 1.57 15.64 5.64
N TYR A 72 2.68 16.54 5.58
CA TYR A 72 4.07 16.09 5.84
C TYR A 72 4.47 16.43 7.28
N ASN A 73 3.71 17.45 8.00
CA ASN A 73 4.11 17.85 9.36
C ASN A 73 3.17 17.24 10.40
N GLY A 74 3.70 16.37 11.38
CA GLY A 74 3.08 15.56 12.46
C GLY A 74 2.32 16.44 13.45
N PHE A 75 1.02 16.38 13.40
CA PHE A 75 0.26 16.97 14.53
C PHE A 75 -0.04 15.90 15.58
N GLU A 76 0.70 15.81 16.69
CA GLU A 76 0.68 14.78 17.76
C GLU A 76 -0.74 14.51 18.25
N ARG A 77 -1.60 15.56 18.31
CA ARG A 77 -3.00 15.32 18.76
C ARG A 77 -3.80 14.58 17.70
N ALA A 78 -3.60 14.90 16.52
CA ALA A 78 -4.30 14.18 15.43
C ALA A 78 -3.81 12.73 15.31
N ALA A 79 -2.57 12.48 15.63
CA ALA A 79 -2.05 11.09 15.56
C ALA A 79 -2.67 10.21 16.66
N ALA A 80 -2.82 10.79 17.87
CA ALA A 80 -3.45 9.99 18.95
C ALA A 80 -4.92 9.68 18.62
N THR A 81 -5.49 10.63 18.02
CA THR A 81 -6.91 10.39 17.63
C THR A 81 -6.99 9.29 16.57
N ASP A 82 -6.13 9.35 15.61
CA ASP A 82 -6.17 8.29 14.58
C ASP A 82 -5.97 6.90 15.19
N HIS A 83 -5.08 6.87 16.10
CA HIS A 83 -4.86 5.54 16.72
C HIS A 83 -6.12 5.08 17.46
N ASP A 84 -6.74 5.99 18.23
CA ASP A 84 -7.97 5.57 18.95
C ASP A 84 -9.07 5.16 17.95
N VAL A 85 -9.11 5.89 16.88
CA VAL A 85 -10.15 5.55 15.90
C VAL A 85 -9.81 4.21 15.25
N PHE A 86 -8.56 4.07 14.92
CA PHE A 86 -8.13 2.76 14.39
C PHE A 86 -8.59 1.62 15.31
N LYS A 87 -8.34 1.71 16.60
CA LYS A 87 -8.71 0.61 17.52
C LYS A 87 -10.23 0.43 17.57
N ALA A 88 -10.91 1.57 17.54
CA ALA A 88 -12.38 1.47 17.59
C ALA A 88 -12.92 0.79 16.32
N ASN A 89 -12.37 1.17 15.22
CA ASN A 89 -12.85 0.54 13.97
C ASN A 89 -12.53 -0.96 13.92
N ILE A 90 -11.30 -1.29 14.37
CA ILE A 90 -10.97 -2.73 14.39
C ILE A 90 -11.92 -3.49 15.31
N ALA A 91 -12.21 -2.90 16.43
CA ALA A 91 -13.16 -3.57 17.35
C ALA A 91 -14.55 -3.66 16.73
N ALA A 92 -14.98 -2.64 16.14
CA ALA A 92 -16.33 -2.66 15.55
C ALA A 92 -16.43 -3.69 14.42
N ALA A 93 -15.27 -3.95 13.85
CA ALA A 93 -15.29 -4.95 12.77
C ALA A 93 -15.10 -6.37 13.31
N GLY A 94 -14.99 -6.53 14.67
CA GLY A 94 -14.83 -7.86 15.32
C GLY A 94 -13.44 -8.45 15.09
N LEU A 95 -12.45 -7.59 14.93
CA LEU A 95 -11.13 -8.17 14.55
C LEU A 95 -10.11 -7.93 15.67
N THR A 96 -10.61 -7.57 16.86
CA THR A 96 -9.66 -7.21 17.96
C THR A 96 -8.74 -8.38 18.25
N SER A 97 -9.27 -9.61 18.18
CA SER A 97 -8.40 -10.76 18.52
C SER A 97 -7.65 -11.26 17.28
N ARG A 98 -8.03 -10.73 16.11
CA ARG A 98 -7.44 -11.24 14.85
C ARG A 98 -6.27 -10.37 14.40
N VAL A 99 -6.28 -9.03 14.85
CA VAL A 99 -5.26 -8.11 14.30
C VAL A 99 -4.35 -7.67 15.45
N ARG A 100 -3.13 -7.92 15.19
CA ARG A 100 -2.16 -7.34 16.14
C ARG A 100 -1.62 -6.00 15.63
N HIS A 101 -1.78 -4.98 16.46
CA HIS A 101 -1.30 -3.64 16.06
C HIS A 101 0.08 -3.37 16.68
N VAL A 102 1.03 -3.00 15.86
CA VAL A 102 2.37 -2.60 16.32
C VAL A 102 2.51 -1.08 16.09
N ARG A 103 2.43 -0.39 17.23
CA ARG A 103 2.49 1.09 17.09
C ARG A 103 3.95 1.55 17.10
N ALA A 104 4.57 1.55 15.94
CA ALA A 104 5.99 1.92 15.78
C ALA A 104 6.26 2.25 14.31
N PHE A 105 7.35 3.00 14.21
CA PHE A 105 7.81 3.16 12.80
C PHE A 105 8.24 1.81 12.23
N SER A 106 8.01 1.72 10.85
CA SER A 106 8.31 0.41 10.24
C SER A 106 9.79 0.06 10.41
N SER A 107 10.67 1.04 10.50
CA SER A 107 12.12 0.75 10.66
C SER A 107 12.42 0.17 12.05
N ASP A 108 11.53 0.39 12.98
CA ASP A 108 11.80 -0.10 14.35
C ASP A 108 10.98 -1.36 14.64
N ALA A 109 10.20 -1.83 13.70
CA ALA A 109 9.20 -2.86 14.07
C ALA A 109 9.68 -4.24 13.60
N HIS A 110 10.89 -4.37 13.10
CA HIS A 110 11.32 -5.66 12.51
C HIS A 110 11.33 -6.76 13.57
N HIS A 111 11.67 -6.42 14.81
CA HIS A 111 11.79 -7.49 15.83
C HIS A 111 10.42 -7.92 16.34
N GLU A 112 9.45 -7.16 15.96
CA GLU A 112 8.09 -7.49 16.43
C GLU A 112 7.38 -8.45 15.46
N VAL A 113 8.04 -8.59 14.32
CA VAL A 113 7.40 -9.46 13.32
C VAL A 113 8.37 -10.60 13.00
N PRO A 114 8.04 -11.77 13.56
CA PRO A 114 8.97 -12.87 13.31
C PRO A 114 8.65 -13.61 12.00
N GLY A 115 9.67 -14.15 11.32
CA GLY A 115 9.46 -15.11 10.22
C GLY A 115 9.20 -14.40 8.87
N ASP A 116 8.93 -15.32 7.88
CA ASP A 116 8.70 -14.80 6.50
C ASP A 116 7.22 -14.39 6.34
N LEU A 117 7.04 -13.58 5.25
CA LEU A 117 5.68 -13.04 5.07
C LEU A 117 5.06 -13.67 3.82
N SER A 118 3.79 -14.03 4.06
CA SER A 118 3.07 -14.49 2.84
C SER A 118 2.50 -13.31 2.05
N VAL A 119 2.14 -12.24 2.80
CA VAL A 119 1.63 -11.03 2.11
C VAL A 119 2.20 -9.79 2.82
N LEU A 120 2.71 -8.91 1.99
CA LEU A 120 3.19 -7.61 2.50
C LEU A 120 2.44 -6.48 1.78
N TYR A 121 1.75 -5.69 2.60
CA TYR A 121 1.07 -4.51 2.03
C TYR A 121 1.73 -3.22 2.55
N ILE A 122 2.30 -2.39 1.55
CA ILE A 122 3.04 -1.18 1.95
C ILE A 122 2.20 0.03 1.54
N ASP A 123 1.82 0.84 2.61
CA ASP A 123 1.01 2.06 2.36
C ASP A 123 1.31 3.11 3.44
N GLY A 124 2.63 3.18 3.80
CA GLY A 124 2.99 4.08 4.93
C GLY A 124 3.52 5.41 4.39
N ALA A 125 4.86 5.45 4.07
CA ALA A 125 5.46 6.75 3.70
C ALA A 125 5.41 6.94 2.17
N HIS A 126 5.35 8.21 1.76
CA HIS A 126 5.23 8.49 0.31
C HIS A 126 6.47 9.22 -0.20
N ARG A 127 7.42 9.42 0.77
CA ARG A 127 8.72 9.96 0.30
C ARG A 127 9.65 8.83 -0.14
N TYR A 128 10.53 9.29 -1.01
CA TYR A 128 11.37 8.27 -1.69
C TYR A 128 12.12 7.42 -0.67
N SER A 129 12.86 8.06 0.25
CA SER A 129 13.80 7.26 1.09
C SER A 129 13.02 6.31 2.02
N PRO A 130 11.99 6.74 2.69
CA PRO A 130 11.30 5.78 3.57
C PRO A 130 10.53 4.72 2.78
N ALA A 131 9.94 5.10 1.68
CA ALA A 131 9.26 4.08 0.85
C ALA A 131 10.26 3.03 0.34
N ARG A 132 11.35 3.54 -0.18
CA ARG A 132 12.37 2.58 -0.66
C ARG A 132 12.83 1.64 0.44
N THR A 133 13.06 2.21 1.66
CA THR A 133 13.52 1.33 2.77
C THR A 133 12.46 0.28 3.09
N ASP A 134 11.16 0.68 3.09
CA ASP A 134 10.11 -0.33 3.37
C ASP A 134 10.08 -1.41 2.28
N ILE A 135 10.24 -0.95 1.00
CA ILE A 135 10.20 -1.94 -0.10
C ILE A 135 11.40 -2.89 0.02
N ARG A 136 12.48 -2.38 0.30
CA ARG A 136 13.69 -3.22 0.32
C ARG A 136 13.73 -4.12 1.56
N GLU A 137 13.58 -3.52 2.74
CA GLU A 137 13.84 -4.31 3.97
C GLU A 137 12.68 -5.26 4.26
N TRP A 138 11.48 -4.77 4.12
CA TRP A 138 10.35 -5.69 4.42
C TRP A 138 10.11 -6.63 3.22
N GLY A 139 10.41 -6.09 1.99
CA GLY A 139 10.28 -6.96 0.80
C GLY A 139 11.16 -8.21 0.90
N ARG A 140 12.36 -8.15 1.47
CA ARG A 140 13.25 -9.32 1.59
C ARG A 140 12.64 -10.41 2.47
N ARG A 141 11.65 -10.00 3.19
CA ARG A 141 11.07 -11.01 4.12
C ARG A 141 9.87 -11.70 3.48
N VAL A 142 9.54 -11.22 2.28
CA VAL A 142 8.41 -11.92 1.63
C VAL A 142 8.87 -13.29 1.15
N ALA A 143 8.10 -14.32 1.55
CA ALA A 143 8.51 -15.71 1.24
C ALA A 143 8.44 -15.95 -0.28
N PRO A 144 9.25 -16.92 -0.71
CA PRO A 144 9.06 -17.31 -2.13
C PRO A 144 7.60 -17.65 -2.42
N GLY A 145 7.15 -17.08 -3.56
CA GLY A 145 5.73 -17.29 -3.94
C GLY A 145 4.78 -16.32 -3.22
N GLY A 146 5.32 -15.51 -2.30
CA GLY A 146 4.46 -14.57 -1.55
C GLY A 146 4.17 -13.32 -2.40
N THR A 147 3.27 -12.46 -1.71
CA THR A 147 2.81 -11.29 -2.49
C THR A 147 3.13 -10.00 -1.73
N MET A 148 3.65 -9.05 -2.57
CA MET A 148 3.80 -7.68 -2.04
C MET A 148 2.91 -6.70 -2.82
N LEU A 149 2.12 -5.92 -2.00
CA LEU A 149 1.34 -4.83 -2.62
C LEU A 149 1.85 -3.47 -2.14
N ILE A 150 1.93 -2.54 -3.17
CA ILE A 150 2.44 -1.21 -2.81
C ILE A 150 1.44 -0.16 -3.30
N HIS A 151 0.95 0.62 -2.38
CA HIS A 151 -0.05 1.64 -2.74
C HIS A 151 0.67 2.93 -3.15
N ASP A 152 -0.05 3.71 -3.97
CA ASP A 152 0.44 4.99 -4.54
C ASP A 152 1.57 4.72 -5.55
N SER A 153 1.53 3.53 -6.10
CA SER A 153 2.47 3.22 -7.18
C SER A 153 2.10 3.94 -8.48
N PHE A 154 3.12 4.57 -9.04
CA PHE A 154 2.99 5.29 -10.33
C PHE A 154 2.02 6.46 -10.19
N SER A 155 1.73 6.90 -9.01
CA SER A 155 0.92 8.13 -8.80
C SER A 155 1.66 9.09 -7.86
N SER A 156 2.59 8.56 -7.01
CA SER A 156 3.46 9.37 -6.15
C SER A 156 4.90 9.32 -6.68
N VAL A 157 5.56 10.52 -6.68
CA VAL A 157 6.94 10.58 -7.25
C VAL A 157 7.88 9.75 -6.38
N GLY A 158 7.75 9.91 -5.07
CA GLY A 158 8.67 9.18 -4.17
C GLY A 158 8.49 7.66 -4.27
N VAL A 159 7.29 7.22 -4.25
CA VAL A 159 7.04 5.75 -4.25
C VAL A 159 7.41 5.17 -5.61
N THR A 160 7.07 5.96 -6.66
CA THR A 160 7.36 5.42 -8.01
C THR A 160 8.86 5.29 -8.23
N PHE A 161 9.59 6.22 -7.78
CA PHE A 161 11.06 6.09 -7.95
C PHE A 161 11.62 4.99 -7.06
N ALA A 162 11.05 4.83 -5.90
CA ALA A 162 11.51 3.69 -5.05
C ALA A 162 11.25 2.35 -5.76
N ILE A 163 10.10 2.27 -6.37
CA ILE A 163 9.79 1.01 -7.09
C ILE A 163 10.78 0.82 -8.24
N MET A 164 11.02 1.88 -8.95
CA MET A 164 11.94 1.74 -10.10
C MET A 164 13.33 1.30 -9.62
N ARG A 165 13.68 1.85 -8.55
CA ARG A 165 15.03 1.53 -8.05
C ARG A 165 15.11 0.10 -7.52
N GLU A 166 14.00 -0.37 -6.84
CA GLU A 166 14.18 -1.65 -6.11
C GLU A 166 13.58 -2.80 -6.92
N LEU A 167 12.67 -2.48 -7.84
CA LEU A 167 11.89 -3.65 -8.32
C LEU A 167 12.04 -3.75 -9.83
N MET A 168 12.26 -2.66 -10.53
CA MET A 168 12.27 -2.73 -12.01
C MET A 168 13.41 -3.63 -12.52
N LEU A 169 14.51 -3.54 -11.87
CA LEU A 169 15.61 -4.39 -12.36
C LEU A 169 15.97 -5.42 -11.29
N GLY A 170 15.01 -5.63 -10.39
CA GLY A 170 15.27 -6.58 -9.29
C GLY A 170 15.10 -8.03 -9.78
N ARG A 171 15.41 -8.95 -8.88
CA ARG A 171 15.47 -10.36 -9.35
C ARG A 171 14.41 -11.20 -8.62
N THR A 172 13.72 -10.54 -7.82
CA THR A 172 12.89 -11.41 -6.95
C THR A 172 11.42 -11.27 -7.33
N PHE A 173 11.01 -10.05 -7.65
CA PHE A 173 9.55 -9.86 -7.70
C PHE A 173 9.12 -9.68 -9.16
N ARG A 174 8.12 -10.46 -9.45
CA ARG A 174 7.47 -10.28 -10.77
C ARG A 174 6.28 -9.32 -10.63
N PHE A 175 6.19 -8.36 -11.55
CA PHE A 175 5.06 -7.42 -11.56
C PHE A 175 3.82 -8.13 -12.13
N VAL A 176 2.78 -8.11 -11.32
CA VAL A 176 1.56 -8.85 -11.72
C VAL A 176 0.59 -7.87 -12.40
N GLY A 177 0.50 -6.69 -11.93
CA GLY A 177 -0.48 -5.70 -12.44
C GLY A 177 -0.82 -4.68 -11.35
N ARG A 178 -1.85 -3.79 -11.75
CA ARG A 178 -2.27 -2.82 -10.73
C ARG A 178 -3.76 -2.52 -10.88
N SER A 179 -4.32 -2.14 -9.75
CA SER A 179 -5.63 -1.45 -9.74
C SER A 179 -5.45 0.01 -9.31
N ARG A 180 -5.54 0.80 -10.41
CA ARG A 180 -5.20 2.22 -10.18
C ARG A 180 -3.81 2.36 -9.55
N SER A 181 -3.67 2.93 -8.33
CA SER A 181 -2.29 3.16 -7.81
C SER A 181 -1.85 2.01 -6.89
N LEU A 182 -2.58 0.94 -6.87
CA LEU A 182 -2.16 -0.21 -6.04
C LEU A 182 -1.53 -1.28 -6.94
N ALA A 183 -0.18 -1.39 -6.82
CA ALA A 183 0.54 -2.38 -7.64
C ALA A 183 0.76 -3.68 -6.87
N GLU A 184 0.73 -4.74 -7.60
CA GLU A 184 0.91 -6.08 -6.98
C GLU A 184 2.15 -6.74 -7.60
N TYR A 185 2.95 -7.36 -6.68
CA TYR A 185 4.16 -8.10 -7.07
C TYR A 185 4.14 -9.49 -6.43
N ARG A 186 4.67 -10.47 -7.26
CA ARG A 186 4.82 -11.82 -6.67
C ARG A 186 6.30 -12.21 -6.63
N ALA A 187 6.70 -12.82 -5.46
CA ALA A 187 8.13 -13.21 -5.32
C ALA A 187 8.38 -14.53 -6.04
N ASP A 188 8.32 -14.48 -7.39
CA ASP A 188 8.57 -15.72 -8.17
C ASP A 188 9.05 -15.33 -9.57
N LEU A 189 9.82 -14.27 -9.56
CA LEU A 189 10.32 -13.84 -10.89
C LEU A 189 11.26 -14.90 -11.46
N ARG A 190 11.02 -15.15 -12.77
CA ARG A 190 11.89 -16.13 -13.44
C ARG A 190 13.33 -15.61 -13.53
N PRO A 191 14.26 -16.46 -13.21
CA PRO A 191 15.65 -15.98 -13.16
C PRO A 191 16.31 -16.01 -14.54
N THR A 192 15.48 -15.69 -15.65
CA THR A 192 16.12 -15.61 -16.97
C THR A 192 16.23 -14.15 -17.41
N THR A 193 17.27 -13.92 -18.26
CA THR A 193 17.42 -12.53 -18.76
C THR A 193 16.14 -12.06 -19.48
N GLY A 194 15.53 -12.98 -20.27
CA GLY A 194 14.27 -12.63 -20.97
C GLY A 194 13.12 -12.34 -19.99
N GLY A 195 13.05 -13.18 -18.94
CA GLY A 195 11.99 -12.96 -17.91
C GLY A 195 12.18 -11.62 -17.18
N ARG A 196 13.42 -11.29 -16.98
CA ARG A 196 13.67 -10.02 -16.25
C ARG A 196 13.41 -8.82 -17.16
N ALA A 197 13.80 -8.97 -18.41
CA ALA A 197 13.57 -7.84 -19.33
C ALA A 197 12.06 -7.64 -19.55
N ALA A 198 11.39 -8.76 -19.73
CA ALA A 198 9.93 -8.65 -19.90
C ALA A 198 9.27 -8.01 -18.68
N ASN A 199 9.70 -8.42 -17.49
CA ASN A 199 9.15 -7.82 -16.25
C ASN A 199 9.42 -6.32 -16.17
N ALA A 200 10.66 -5.94 -16.51
CA ALA A 200 10.99 -4.49 -16.48
C ALA A 200 10.13 -3.73 -17.51
N PHE A 201 9.98 -4.33 -18.68
CA PHE A 201 9.19 -3.67 -19.72
C PHE A 201 7.73 -3.47 -19.25
N ARG A 202 7.14 -4.45 -18.60
CA ARG A 202 5.76 -4.31 -18.09
C ARG A 202 5.64 -3.14 -17.12
N GLN A 203 6.62 -3.00 -16.33
CA GLN A 203 6.56 -1.87 -15.37
C GLN A 203 6.73 -0.53 -16.11
N LEU A 204 7.58 -0.52 -17.13
CA LEU A 204 7.80 0.74 -17.86
C LEU A 204 6.50 1.19 -18.55
N LEU A 205 5.71 0.22 -18.94
CA LEU A 205 4.45 0.60 -19.62
C LEU A 205 3.52 1.35 -18.69
N GLN A 206 3.88 1.34 -17.43
CA GLN A 206 2.98 2.03 -16.48
C GLN A 206 3.34 3.52 -16.36
N LEU A 207 4.45 3.94 -16.98
CA LEU A 207 4.92 5.33 -16.79
C LEU A 207 4.01 6.30 -17.55
N GLY A 208 3.28 5.71 -18.59
CA GLY A 208 2.24 6.57 -19.21
C GLY A 208 1.21 7.05 -18.17
N TRP A 209 0.71 6.08 -17.44
CA TRP A 209 -0.21 6.44 -16.34
C TRP A 209 0.46 7.40 -15.35
N PHE A 210 1.69 7.16 -14.98
CA PHE A 210 2.41 8.05 -14.04
C PHE A 210 2.48 9.47 -14.59
N SER A 211 2.83 9.59 -15.87
CA SER A 211 2.96 10.94 -16.45
C SER A 211 1.60 11.66 -16.44
N LYS A 212 0.59 10.88 -16.84
CA LYS A 212 -0.76 11.47 -16.81
C LYS A 212 -1.13 11.96 -15.41
N ASN A 213 -0.88 11.20 -14.39
CA ASN A 213 -1.28 11.60 -13.01
C ASN A 213 -0.43 12.77 -12.51
N LEU A 214 0.77 12.78 -12.91
CA LEU A 214 1.60 13.92 -12.50
C LEU A 214 1.11 15.22 -13.15
N LEU A 215 0.77 15.09 -14.41
CA LEU A 215 0.23 16.28 -15.09
C LEU A 215 -1.05 16.79 -14.41
N ILE A 216 -1.92 15.87 -14.14
CA ILE A 216 -3.16 16.27 -13.45
C ILE A 216 -2.83 16.94 -12.11
N LYS A 217 -1.86 16.42 -11.38
CA LYS A 217 -1.52 17.02 -10.06
C LYS A 217 -0.92 18.42 -10.23
N VAL A 218 -0.14 18.51 -11.29
CA VAL A 218 0.46 19.84 -11.53
C VAL A 218 -0.66 20.83 -11.90
N LEU A 219 -1.56 20.39 -12.70
CA LEU A 219 -2.66 21.29 -13.09
C LEU A 219 -3.52 21.67 -11.88
N LEU A 220 -3.80 20.69 -11.03
CA LEU A 220 -4.59 21.00 -9.81
C LEU A 220 -3.84 21.95 -8.89
N SER A 221 -2.49 21.77 -8.76
CA SER A 221 -1.70 22.64 -7.86
C SER A 221 -1.63 24.06 -8.41
N LEU A 222 -1.86 24.19 -9.71
CA LEU A 222 -1.85 25.54 -10.31
C LEU A 222 -3.25 26.12 -10.34
N LYS A 223 -4.31 25.46 -9.59
CA LYS A 223 -5.71 25.90 -9.47
C LYS A 223 -6.39 25.95 -10.85
N LEU A 224 -5.78 25.31 -11.84
CA LEU A 224 -6.41 25.20 -13.17
C LEU A 224 -7.39 24.02 -13.21
N GLY A 225 -7.55 23.38 -12.15
CA GLY A 225 -8.48 22.23 -11.96
C GLY A 225 -9.91 22.58 -12.37
N LYS A 226 -10.27 23.89 -12.17
CA LYS A 226 -11.61 24.38 -12.56
C LYS A 226 -11.71 24.54 -14.08
N VAL A 227 -10.63 24.74 -14.78
CA VAL A 227 -10.57 24.84 -16.26
C VAL A 227 -10.61 23.43 -16.87
N LEU A 228 -10.03 22.45 -16.23
CA LEU A 228 -10.08 21.04 -16.68
C LEU A 228 -11.49 20.45 -16.48
N HIS A 229 -12.15 20.82 -15.41
CA HIS A 229 -13.55 20.42 -15.20
C HIS A 229 -14.48 21.09 -16.21
N LYS A 230 -14.19 22.32 -16.47
CA LYS A 230 -15.02 23.07 -17.43
C LYS A 230 -14.79 22.57 -18.86
N ALA A 231 -13.65 21.95 -19.15
CA ALA A 231 -13.32 21.48 -20.51
C ALA A 231 -13.73 20.01 -20.68
N THR A 232 -13.78 19.24 -19.59
CA THR A 232 -13.96 17.77 -19.81
C THR A 232 -15.21 17.31 -19.05
N GLY A 233 -15.88 18.23 -18.24
CA GLY A 233 -17.10 17.87 -17.48
C GLY A 233 -16.84 16.76 -16.47
N ARG A 234 -15.60 16.29 -16.26
CA ARG A 234 -15.34 15.13 -15.37
C ARG A 234 -14.44 15.57 -14.22
N GLN A 235 -14.97 15.27 -12.91
CA GLN A 235 -14.09 15.53 -11.73
C GLN A 235 -12.97 14.47 -11.65
N PRO A 236 -11.68 14.92 -11.65
CA PRO A 236 -10.64 13.90 -11.51
C PRO A 236 -10.87 13.00 -10.28
N GLU A 237 -11.13 11.71 -10.57
CA GLU A 237 -11.32 10.73 -9.45
C GLU A 237 -9.99 10.34 -8.83
N TRP A 238 -9.84 10.58 -7.46
CA TRP A 238 -8.69 10.10 -6.68
C TRP A 238 -8.37 8.63 -7.03
N PRO A 239 -7.17 8.23 -6.96
CA PRO A 239 -5.92 9.03 -6.88
C PRO A 239 -5.38 9.36 -8.28
N TYR A 240 -6.23 10.16 -9.17
CA TYR A 240 -5.76 10.56 -10.51
C TYR A 240 -4.28 10.97 -10.46
#